data_AF-A0A7V1GRS3-F1
#
_entry.id   AF-A0A7V1GRS3-F1
#
_cell.length_a   1.000
_cell.length_b   1.000
_cell.length_c   1.000
_cell.angle_alpha   90.00
_cell.angle_beta   90.00
_cell.angle_gamma   90.00
#
_symmetry.space_group_name_H-M   'P 1'
#
loop_
_entity.id
_entity.type
_entity.pdbx_description
1 polymer ?
#
loop_
_entity_poly.entity_id
_entity_poly.type
_entity_poly.pdbx_seq_one_letter_code
_entity_poly.pdbx_strand_id
1 'polypeptide(L)'
;MYVSELLERCRVLAERSARLYRQLASRFAHDFDRRELCHELAFLEETHANVLREEAEAFRQRDEAGDFLPELGQRVEALEKQLAELEARAADLQSPDDAFATLLALQQTNLEELYDELVLQGDPTFRVVVERLEGVIAEYPRAQAVRSRLSRRKA
;
A
#
# COMPACT_ATOMS: atom_id res chain seq x y z
N MET A 1 18.43 -2.50 -5.43
CA MET A 1 17.45 -3.56 -5.72
C MET A 1 16.97 -3.36 -7.14
N TYR A 2 16.74 -4.42 -7.91
CA TYR A 2 16.22 -4.23 -9.27
C TYR A 2 14.72 -3.89 -9.24
N VAL A 3 14.23 -3.17 -10.26
CA VAL A 3 12.81 -2.77 -10.41
C VAL A 3 11.87 -3.96 -10.28
N SER A 4 12.14 -5.07 -10.95
CA SER A 4 11.29 -6.27 -10.90
C SER A 4 11.17 -6.84 -9.47
N GLU A 5 12.24 -6.77 -8.69
CA GLU A 5 12.26 -7.18 -7.29
C GLU A 5 11.53 -6.16 -6.40
N LEU A 6 11.70 -4.85 -6.67
CA LEU A 6 10.96 -3.79 -5.96
C LEU A 6 9.45 -3.92 -6.16
N LEU A 7 8.99 -4.18 -7.38
CA LEU A 7 7.57 -4.37 -7.70
C LEU A 7 6.98 -5.55 -6.92
N GLU A 8 7.69 -6.68 -6.89
CA GLU A 8 7.25 -7.88 -6.17
C GLU A 8 7.16 -7.63 -4.65
N ARG A 9 8.16 -6.95 -4.08
CA ARG A 9 8.14 -6.62 -2.64
C ARG A 9 7.07 -5.59 -2.30
N CYS A 10 6.88 -4.58 -3.13
CA CYS A 10 5.79 -3.61 -2.98
C CYS A 10 4.41 -4.28 -3.08
N ARG A 11 4.24 -5.25 -4.00
CA ARG A 11 3.02 -6.07 -4.09
C ARG A 11 2.75 -6.75 -2.76
N VAL A 12 3.75 -7.44 -2.21
CA VAL A 12 3.63 -8.14 -0.92
C VAL A 12 3.29 -7.18 0.23
N LEU A 13 3.91 -5.99 0.26
CA LEU A 13 3.59 -4.94 1.23
C LEU A 13 2.11 -4.52 1.14
N ALA A 14 1.62 -4.20 -0.06
CA ALA A 14 0.23 -3.83 -0.28
C ALA A 14 -0.74 -4.95 0.15
N GLU A 15 -0.47 -6.21 -0.20
CA GLU A 15 -1.30 -7.34 0.23
C GLU A 15 -1.34 -7.52 1.75
N ARG A 16 -0.20 -7.32 2.41
CA ARG A 16 -0.10 -7.38 3.88
C ARG A 16 -0.87 -6.24 4.53
N SER A 17 -0.71 -5.02 4.03
CA SER A 17 -1.46 -3.85 4.47
C SER A 17 -2.97 -4.05 4.32
N ALA A 18 -3.43 -4.59 3.18
CA ALA A 18 -4.83 -4.92 2.96
C ALA A 18 -5.38 -5.90 4.00
N ARG A 19 -4.64 -6.99 4.27
CA ARG A 19 -5.02 -7.96 5.31
C ARG A 19 -5.09 -7.32 6.68
N LEU A 20 -4.13 -6.46 7.00
CA LEU A 20 -4.09 -5.77 8.28
C LEU A 20 -5.28 -4.82 8.44
N TYR A 21 -5.66 -4.06 7.42
CA TYR A 21 -6.88 -3.24 7.44
C TYR A 21 -8.14 -4.10 7.67
N ARG A 22 -8.27 -5.26 7.01
CA ARG A 22 -9.39 -6.18 7.23
C ARG A 22 -9.42 -6.72 8.66
N GLN A 23 -8.26 -7.04 9.23
CA GLN A 23 -8.15 -7.46 10.63
C GLN A 23 -8.58 -6.33 11.58
N LEU A 24 -8.13 -5.11 11.35
CA LEU A 24 -8.50 -3.94 12.15
C LEU A 24 -10.00 -3.64 12.06
N ALA A 25 -10.61 -3.81 10.88
CA ALA A 25 -12.06 -3.64 10.70
C ALA A 25 -12.89 -4.48 11.68
N SER A 26 -12.45 -5.71 11.97
CA SER A 26 -13.12 -6.59 12.94
C SER A 26 -13.14 -6.05 14.37
N ARG A 27 -12.20 -5.15 14.72
CA ARG A 27 -12.10 -4.52 16.05
C ARG A 27 -13.05 -3.33 16.22
N PHE A 28 -13.62 -2.82 15.13
CA PHE A 28 -14.58 -1.70 15.14
C PHE A 28 -16.03 -2.17 14.96
N ALA A 29 -16.41 -3.30 15.55
CA ALA A 29 -17.74 -3.90 15.35
C ALA A 29 -18.92 -2.95 15.64
N HIS A 30 -18.74 -2.01 16.58
CA HIS A 30 -19.74 -1.03 16.99
C HIS A 30 -19.52 0.38 16.41
N ASP A 31 -18.44 0.59 15.65
CA ASP A 31 -18.14 1.86 14.98
C ASP A 31 -18.17 1.63 13.46
N PHE A 32 -19.35 1.87 12.89
CA PHE A 32 -19.62 1.60 11.47
C PHE A 32 -18.65 2.37 10.56
N ASP A 33 -18.42 3.65 10.85
CA ASP A 33 -17.61 4.52 10.01
C ASP A 33 -16.14 4.06 9.99
N ARG A 34 -15.57 3.70 11.16
CA ARG A 34 -14.19 3.18 11.22
C ARG A 34 -14.07 1.82 10.56
N ARG A 35 -15.06 0.94 10.73
CA ARG A 35 -15.06 -0.36 10.07
C ARG A 35 -15.14 -0.22 8.56
N GLU A 36 -16.02 0.65 8.07
CA GLU A 36 -16.15 0.94 6.63
C GLU A 36 -14.85 1.53 6.08
N LEU A 37 -14.25 2.50 6.77
CA LEU A 37 -12.95 3.06 6.40
C LEU A 37 -11.87 1.98 6.28
N CYS A 38 -11.78 1.05 7.23
CA CYS A 38 -10.83 -0.06 7.14
C CYS A 38 -11.09 -0.95 5.92
N HIS A 39 -12.35 -1.26 5.59
CA HIS A 39 -12.66 -2.05 4.39
C HIS A 39 -12.33 -1.30 3.09
N GLU A 40 -12.61 -0.01 3.07
CA GLU A 40 -12.27 0.92 2.01
C GLU A 40 -10.75 0.97 1.76
N LEU A 41 -9.95 1.11 2.82
CA LEU A 41 -8.49 1.09 2.76
C LEU A 41 -7.94 -0.27 2.33
N ALA A 42 -8.52 -1.37 2.83
CA ALA A 42 -8.14 -2.70 2.40
C ALA A 42 -8.36 -2.91 0.89
N PHE A 43 -9.47 -2.41 0.36
CA PHE A 43 -9.78 -2.48 -1.08
C PHE A 43 -8.78 -1.68 -1.91
N LEU A 44 -8.37 -0.49 -1.43
CA LEU A 44 -7.36 0.32 -2.11
C LEU A 44 -6.03 -0.42 -2.21
N GLU A 45 -5.55 -1.01 -1.11
CA GLU A 45 -4.30 -1.78 -1.12
C GLU A 45 -4.37 -3.06 -1.95
N GLU A 46 -5.52 -3.73 -2.00
CA GLU A 46 -5.74 -4.85 -2.92
C GLU A 46 -5.64 -4.42 -4.39
N THR A 47 -6.13 -3.22 -4.68
CA THR A 47 -6.03 -2.63 -6.02
C THR A 47 -4.57 -2.35 -6.36
N HIS A 48 -3.80 -1.78 -5.42
CA HIS A 48 -2.36 -1.56 -5.59
C HIS A 48 -1.61 -2.88 -5.84
N ALA A 49 -1.86 -3.90 -5.01
CA ALA A 49 -1.26 -5.22 -5.15
C ALA A 49 -1.55 -5.83 -6.53
N ASN A 50 -2.78 -5.69 -7.04
CA ASN A 50 -3.13 -6.21 -8.36
C ASN A 50 -2.34 -5.54 -9.49
N VAL A 51 -2.25 -4.22 -9.49
CA VAL A 51 -1.47 -3.49 -10.51
C VAL A 51 0.02 -3.85 -10.41
N LEU A 52 0.58 -3.88 -9.20
CA LEU A 52 1.99 -4.24 -8.99
C LEU A 52 2.30 -5.68 -9.45
N ARG A 53 1.36 -6.60 -9.27
CA ARG A 53 1.47 -7.99 -9.77
C ARG A 53 1.54 -8.03 -11.30
N GLU A 54 0.63 -7.33 -11.97
CA GLU A 54 0.59 -7.28 -13.44
C GLU A 54 1.89 -6.70 -14.02
N GLU A 55 2.42 -5.66 -13.38
CA GLU A 55 3.67 -5.02 -13.78
C GLU A 55 4.87 -5.94 -13.54
N ALA A 56 4.97 -6.56 -12.36
CA ALA A 56 6.03 -7.55 -12.07
C ALA A 56 5.99 -8.73 -13.06
N GLU A 57 4.79 -9.18 -13.45
CA GLU A 57 4.62 -10.22 -14.46
C GLU A 57 5.07 -9.75 -15.86
N ALA A 58 4.79 -8.50 -16.22
CA ALA A 58 5.24 -7.92 -17.48
C ALA A 58 6.78 -7.87 -17.60
N PHE A 59 7.51 -7.56 -16.51
CA PHE A 59 8.98 -7.64 -16.47
C PHE A 59 9.46 -9.06 -16.68
N ARG A 60 8.85 -10.02 -15.98
CA ARG A 60 9.20 -11.43 -16.08
C ARG A 60 9.00 -11.97 -17.49
N GLN A 61 7.92 -11.57 -18.18
CA GLN A 61 7.65 -11.99 -19.55
C GLN A 61 8.66 -11.43 -20.57
N ARG A 62 9.28 -10.29 -20.27
CA ARG A 62 10.31 -9.66 -21.13
C ARG A 62 11.74 -10.09 -20.78
N ASP A 63 11.92 -10.90 -19.74
CA ASP A 63 13.22 -11.24 -19.14
C ASP A 63 14.03 -9.98 -18.73
N GLU A 64 13.31 -8.96 -18.28
CA GLU A 64 13.87 -7.68 -17.84
C GLU A 64 13.92 -7.63 -16.31
N ALA A 65 15.04 -7.14 -15.76
CA ALA A 65 15.14 -6.80 -14.34
C ALA A 65 14.80 -5.32 -14.06
N GLY A 66 14.93 -4.47 -15.09
CA GLY A 66 14.87 -3.01 -14.98
C GLY A 66 16.10 -2.42 -14.28
N ASP A 67 16.00 -1.15 -13.90
CA ASP A 67 17.11 -0.41 -13.31
C ASP A 67 17.43 -0.88 -11.88
N PHE A 68 18.68 -0.68 -11.47
CA PHE A 68 19.11 -0.96 -10.11
C PHE A 68 18.96 0.28 -9.23
N LEU A 69 18.07 0.19 -8.24
CA LEU A 69 17.67 1.27 -7.34
C LEU A 69 17.95 0.88 -5.88
N PRO A 70 19.15 1.14 -5.35
CA PRO A 70 19.54 0.67 -4.01
C PRO A 70 18.86 1.41 -2.86
N GLU A 71 18.68 2.72 -2.96
CA GLU A 71 18.06 3.56 -1.92
C GLU A 71 16.60 3.17 -1.69
N LEU A 72 15.89 2.87 -2.78
CA LEU A 72 14.50 2.42 -2.71
C LEU A 72 14.40 1.00 -2.16
N GLY A 73 15.38 0.14 -2.45
CA GLY A 73 15.49 -1.18 -1.82
C GLY A 73 15.58 -1.09 -0.30
N GLN A 74 16.41 -0.18 0.23
CA GLN A 74 16.54 0.03 1.68
C GLN A 74 15.23 0.53 2.32
N ARG A 75 14.48 1.38 1.60
CA ARG A 75 13.19 1.88 2.08
C ARG A 75 12.11 0.81 2.10
N VAL A 76 12.04 -0.03 1.07
CA VAL A 76 11.16 -1.21 1.06
C VAL A 76 11.46 -2.11 2.25
N GLU A 77 12.74 -2.37 2.54
CA GLU A 77 13.13 -3.14 3.72
C GLU A 77 12.70 -2.49 5.05
N ALA A 78 12.79 -1.17 5.15
CA ALA A 78 12.32 -0.45 6.34
C ALA A 78 10.79 -0.55 6.49
N LEU A 79 10.04 -0.38 5.40
CA LEU A 79 8.58 -0.50 5.39
C LEU A 79 8.14 -1.93 5.75
N GLU A 80 8.83 -2.95 5.28
CA GLU A 80 8.53 -4.34 5.63
C GLU A 80 8.71 -4.63 7.12
N LYS A 81 9.74 -4.05 7.74
CA LYS A 81 9.96 -4.15 9.19
C LYS A 81 8.86 -3.44 9.96
N GLN A 82 8.55 -2.20 9.58
CA GLN A 82 7.45 -1.43 10.19
C GLN A 82 6.12 -2.17 10.08
N LEU A 83 5.81 -2.75 8.91
CA LEU A 83 4.59 -3.51 8.71
C LEU A 83 4.57 -4.78 9.56
N ALA A 84 5.69 -5.50 9.68
CA ALA A 84 5.78 -6.67 10.55
C ALA A 84 5.55 -6.32 12.03
N GLU A 85 6.06 -5.17 12.51
CA GLU A 85 5.81 -4.67 13.86
C GLU A 85 4.33 -4.33 14.07
N LEU A 86 3.69 -3.71 13.07
CA LEU A 86 2.27 -3.40 13.12
C LEU A 86 1.39 -4.64 13.10
N GLU A 87 1.73 -5.65 12.29
CA GLU A 87 1.06 -6.95 12.29
C GLU A 87 1.17 -7.64 13.65
N ALA A 88 2.35 -7.63 14.26
CA ALA A 88 2.57 -8.19 15.60
C ALA A 88 1.73 -7.46 16.66
N ARG A 89 1.71 -6.12 16.62
CA ARG A 89 0.84 -5.31 17.50
C ARG A 89 -0.64 -5.61 17.28
N ALA A 90 -1.06 -5.79 16.03
CA ALA A 90 -2.45 -6.05 15.68
C ALA A 90 -2.95 -7.42 16.17
N ALA A 91 -2.04 -8.39 16.34
CA ALA A 91 -2.35 -9.70 16.90
C ALA A 91 -2.73 -9.62 18.40
N ASP A 92 -2.18 -8.66 19.14
CA ASP A 92 -2.33 -8.51 20.59
C ASP A 92 -3.19 -7.30 21.02
N LEU A 93 -4.08 -6.82 20.14
CA LEU A 93 -4.93 -5.67 20.46
C LEU A 93 -5.93 -6.00 21.57
N GLN A 94 -5.89 -5.21 22.64
CA GLN A 94 -6.76 -5.35 23.81
C GLN A 94 -7.95 -4.39 23.77
N SER A 95 -7.87 -3.28 23.03
CA SER A 95 -8.92 -2.27 22.96
C SER A 95 -9.16 -1.71 21.54
N PRO A 96 -10.34 -1.10 21.28
CA PRO A 96 -10.59 -0.34 20.05
C PRO A 96 -9.65 0.86 19.86
N ASP A 97 -9.14 1.45 20.95
CA ASP A 97 -8.20 2.56 20.87
C ASP A 97 -6.81 2.09 20.39
N ASP A 98 -6.37 0.91 20.82
CA ASP A 98 -5.14 0.29 20.30
C ASP A 98 -5.28 -0.03 18.81
N ALA A 99 -6.46 -0.49 18.39
CA ALA A 99 -6.77 -0.75 17.00
C ALA A 99 -6.72 0.56 16.17
N PHE A 100 -7.24 1.66 16.72
CA PHE A 100 -7.19 2.97 16.07
C PHE A 100 -5.76 3.53 15.98
N ALA A 101 -4.97 3.38 17.03
CA ALA A 101 -3.55 3.76 17.02
C ALA A 101 -2.76 2.95 15.98
N THR A 102 -3.08 1.66 15.83
CA THR A 102 -2.45 0.79 14.83
C THR A 102 -2.90 1.15 13.42
N LEU A 103 -4.19 1.47 13.22
CA LEU A 103 -4.71 1.98 11.96
C LEU A 103 -4.01 3.28 11.53
N LEU A 104 -3.83 4.22 12.46
CA LEU A 104 -3.15 5.48 12.18
C LEU A 104 -1.68 5.25 11.83
N ALA A 105 -0.98 4.40 12.58
CA ALA A 105 0.41 4.07 12.30
C ALA A 105 0.58 3.36 10.94
N LEU A 106 -0.37 2.51 10.54
CA LEU A 106 -0.38 1.89 9.22
C LEU A 106 -0.60 2.92 8.10
N GLN A 107 -1.50 3.88 8.29
CA GLN A 107 -1.71 4.99 7.34
C GLN A 107 -0.50 5.94 7.24
N GLN A 108 0.34 5.97 8.26
CA GLN A 108 1.62 6.70 8.27
C GLN A 108 2.77 5.87 7.67
N THR A 109 2.51 4.65 7.19
CA THR A 109 3.49 3.97 6.36
C THR A 109 3.55 4.68 5.01
N ASN A 110 4.74 5.17 4.65
CA ASN A 110 4.97 6.02 3.48
C ASN A 110 5.03 5.21 2.18
N LEU A 111 4.13 4.23 2.01
CA LEU A 111 4.08 3.37 0.83
C LEU A 111 3.66 4.15 -0.42
N GLU A 112 2.71 5.08 -0.30
CA GLU A 112 2.34 5.99 -1.40
C GLU A 112 3.52 6.89 -1.81
N GLU A 113 4.24 7.46 -0.83
CA GLU A 113 5.40 8.32 -1.11
C GLU A 113 6.53 7.55 -1.82
N LEU A 114 6.66 6.25 -1.54
CA LEU A 114 7.59 5.39 -2.26
C LEU A 114 7.24 5.34 -3.76
N TYR A 115 5.96 5.20 -4.10
CA TYR A 115 5.51 5.18 -5.50
C TYR A 115 5.73 6.53 -6.19
N ASP A 116 5.44 7.65 -5.52
CA ASP A 116 5.68 8.99 -6.06
C ASP A 116 7.17 9.23 -6.34
N GLU A 117 8.04 8.83 -5.41
CA GLU A 117 9.48 9.00 -5.58
C GLU A 117 10.06 8.14 -6.70
N LEU A 118 9.52 6.94 -6.91
CA LEU A 118 9.87 6.08 -8.03
C LEU A 118 9.57 6.76 -9.38
N VAL A 119 8.46 7.51 -9.47
CA VAL A 119 8.17 8.34 -10.64
C VAL A 119 9.13 9.51 -10.76
N LEU A 120 9.44 10.19 -9.64
CA LEU A 120 10.35 11.35 -9.63
C LEU A 120 11.80 10.99 -9.99
N GLN A 121 12.26 9.79 -9.66
CA GLN A 121 13.58 9.30 -10.08
C GLN A 121 13.66 9.02 -11.59
N GLY A 122 12.55 9.17 -12.32
CA GLY A 122 12.54 9.16 -13.78
C GLY A 122 12.50 7.77 -14.39
N ASP A 123 12.24 6.71 -13.61
CA ASP A 123 12.05 5.37 -14.17
C ASP A 123 10.74 5.35 -15.00
N PRO A 124 10.83 5.21 -16.33
CA PRO A 124 9.65 5.28 -17.21
C PRO A 124 8.63 4.19 -16.89
N THR A 125 9.09 3.08 -16.33
CA THR A 125 8.25 1.96 -15.93
C THR A 125 7.34 2.37 -14.80
N PHE A 126 7.89 2.95 -13.73
CA PHE A 126 7.10 3.31 -12.57
C PHE A 126 6.12 4.43 -12.86
N ARG A 127 6.44 5.31 -13.82
CA ARG A 127 5.44 6.26 -14.33
C ARG A 127 4.21 5.53 -14.90
N VAL A 128 4.41 4.50 -15.72
CA VAL A 128 3.30 3.70 -16.25
C VAL A 128 2.55 2.99 -15.13
N VAL A 129 3.26 2.41 -14.15
CA VAL A 129 2.64 1.75 -12.99
C VAL A 129 1.76 2.73 -12.21
N VAL A 130 2.27 3.91 -11.88
CA VAL A 130 1.53 4.94 -11.14
C VAL A 130 0.35 5.44 -11.96
N GLU A 131 0.51 5.74 -13.24
CA GLU A 131 -0.60 6.11 -14.11
C GLU A 131 -1.70 5.04 -14.13
N ARG A 132 -1.34 3.75 -14.14
CA ARG A 132 -2.30 2.65 -14.03
C ARG A 132 -2.95 2.57 -12.65
N LEU A 133 -2.18 2.74 -11.56
CA LEU A 133 -2.73 2.83 -10.20
C LEU A 133 -3.78 3.95 -10.12
N GLU A 134 -3.44 5.13 -10.61
CA GLU A 134 -4.32 6.30 -10.61
C GLU A 134 -5.56 6.09 -11.49
N GLY A 135 -5.37 5.54 -12.69
CA GLY A 135 -6.45 5.22 -13.62
C GLY A 135 -7.43 4.22 -13.04
N VAL A 136 -6.93 3.12 -12.47
CA VAL A 136 -7.75 2.10 -11.81
C VAL A 136 -8.49 2.72 -10.62
N ILE A 137 -7.84 3.54 -9.79
CA ILE A 137 -8.51 4.24 -8.68
C ILE A 137 -9.62 5.17 -9.19
N ALA A 138 -9.42 5.87 -10.31
CA ALA A 138 -10.42 6.75 -10.90
C ALA A 138 -11.65 5.98 -11.42
N GLU A 139 -11.47 4.73 -11.86
CA GLU A 139 -12.55 3.85 -12.32
C GLU A 139 -13.37 3.23 -11.17
N TYR A 140 -12.84 3.24 -9.94
CA TYR A 140 -13.54 2.74 -8.76
C TYR A 140 -13.99 3.89 -7.84
N PRO A 141 -15.28 4.31 -7.88
CA PRO A 141 -15.78 5.44 -7.10
C PRO A 141 -15.51 5.34 -5.58
N ARG A 142 -15.48 4.11 -5.05
CA ARG A 142 -15.12 3.85 -3.65
C ARG A 142 -13.66 4.16 -3.36
N ALA A 143 -12.72 3.68 -4.17
CA ALA A 143 -11.30 3.99 -4.02
C ALA A 143 -11.02 5.50 -4.19
N GLN A 144 -11.70 6.14 -5.14
CA GLN A 144 -11.61 7.58 -5.36
C GLN A 144 -12.10 8.39 -4.14
N ALA A 145 -13.23 8.00 -3.54
CA ALA A 145 -13.75 8.65 -2.33
C ALA A 145 -12.76 8.56 -1.16
N VAL A 146 -12.12 7.41 -0.99
CA VAL A 146 -11.09 7.17 0.04
C VAL A 146 -9.88 8.05 -0.19
N ARG A 147 -9.31 8.03 -1.40
CA ARG A 147 -8.16 8.87 -1.77
C ARG A 147 -8.45 10.36 -1.55
N SER A 148 -9.66 10.81 -1.88
CA SER A 148 -10.10 12.18 -1.66
C SER A 148 -10.21 12.55 -0.18
N ARG A 149 -10.60 11.61 0.69
CA ARG A 149 -10.64 11.82 2.15
C ARG A 149 -9.24 11.89 2.75
N LEU A 150 -8.29 11.10 2.24
CA LEU A 150 -6.90 11.07 2.71
C LEU A 150 -6.13 12.32 2.30
N SER A 151 -6.22 12.72 1.03
CA SER A 151 -5.55 13.92 0.51
C SER A 151 -6.00 15.22 1.21
N ARG A 152 -7.27 15.33 1.60
CA ARG A 152 -7.79 16.47 2.38
C ARG A 152 -7.31 16.55 3.82
N ARG A 153 -6.74 15.47 4.38
CA ARG A 153 -6.19 15.45 5.75
C ARG A 153 -4.69 15.75 5.79
N LYS A 154 -3.99 15.69 4.64
CA LYS A 154 -2.57 16.05 4.51
C LYS A 154 -2.35 17.55 4.19
N ALA A 155 -3.42 18.31 3.87
CA ALA A 155 -3.41 19.76 3.58
C ALA A 155 -3.91 20.58 4.79
#